data_AF-A0A2C6ECB3-F1
#
_entry.id   AF-A0A2C6ECB3-F1
#
_cell.length_a   1.000
_cell.length_b   1.000
_cell.length_c   1.000
_cell.angle_alpha   90.00
_cell.angle_beta   90.00
_cell.angle_gamma   90.00
#
_symmetry.space_group_name_H-M   'P 1'
#
loop_
_entity.id
_entity.type
_entity.pdbx_description
1 polymer ?
#
loop_
_entity_poly.entity_id
_entity_poly.type
_entity_poly.pdbx_seq_one_letter_code
_entity_poly.pdbx_strand_id
1 'polypeptide(L)'
;MKKNRDKHLSQFHETWRMENMFKKTLLALAVAGTSLSATAGVLTVDVKEGADTAAYTTVDALDSGNANQAVNACAQAATALGVSVTLNGQTPNNTANNDDITITNTKNGTFSSTSSVTYTGADACTVVIADQKISATTAKYSLESAQAKGVEINATQIAGIGGYTEEDTISFEVTGGVVNEQASLNAKLESIGTTGVAGTNARGSFTLLGVVGNKILFTVDTGYNGAANEMLRLTGVYVTPNTGVTEVSVASEVQNTANVKYDITPAEKLANLAKQYSAKVHVKGDGIVDVQKDRFEFEANTKDTSDTFLATDESKTGLLNQDTFVVEVTENTTLGNLTPKSGNIVVKGNFSWLKDFAGTDGKLSSAEIASALTLTSFDDLETTGATIGQAKTAGDDVFDTAKLKLNDAMNELTIPVASGADNDIDKYHQVSFKVKGANQNPAAVVALSETTYTASIDFINNKTADNTTSDVALNVVTDAEVAQWTLNGSVVNVPYIPFGPNTQPIIRHTNKGVQTGDISVRYMVEGSSGNTETNEWKPLGVIIEDAKPGVRNLLDIITEKLTAELGNDQFKVALEITTNVPKEDVTVFAAAKITAEGQDRVTIGAFNGQ
;
A
#
# COMPACT_ATOMS: atom_id res chain seq x y z
N MET A 1 54.76 84.01 32.07
CA MET A 1 55.81 82.99 32.29
C MET A 1 55.16 81.64 32.60
N LYS A 2 55.59 80.57 31.92
CA LYS A 2 55.51 79.11 32.24
C LYS A 2 54.09 78.51 32.42
N LYS A 3 53.53 77.66 31.56
CA LYS A 3 53.96 76.40 30.87
C LYS A 3 53.96 75.15 31.79
N ASN A 4 53.19 74.13 31.36
CA ASN A 4 53.18 72.70 31.72
C ASN A 4 52.65 72.25 33.09
N ARG A 5 51.50 71.55 33.09
CA ARG A 5 51.33 70.14 33.49
C ARG A 5 49.85 69.76 33.31
N ASP A 6 49.62 68.63 32.63
CA ASP A 6 48.52 67.68 32.84
C ASP A 6 48.19 66.92 31.54
N LYS A 7 49.13 66.03 31.18
CA LYS A 7 48.91 64.83 30.37
C LYS A 7 49.40 63.67 31.23
N HIS A 8 48.52 63.05 32.02
CA HIS A 8 48.68 61.69 32.56
C HIS A 8 47.47 61.37 33.46
N LEU A 9 46.37 60.89 32.87
CA LEU A 9 45.29 60.18 33.58
C LEU A 9 44.29 59.54 32.58
N SER A 10 44.81 58.80 31.59
CA SER A 10 43.98 58.08 30.60
C SER A 10 44.55 56.70 30.25
N GLN A 11 45.14 56.00 31.23
CA GLN A 11 45.74 54.67 30.97
C GLN A 11 45.53 53.64 32.09
N PHE A 12 44.55 53.84 32.98
CA PHE A 12 44.32 52.90 34.10
C PHE A 12 42.93 52.23 34.14
N HIS A 13 42.10 52.39 33.09
CA HIS A 13 40.75 51.79 33.06
C HIS A 13 40.49 50.78 31.92
N GLU A 14 41.46 50.49 31.04
CA GLU A 14 41.29 49.52 29.95
C GLU A 14 41.84 48.12 30.27
N THR A 15 42.78 47.99 31.21
CA THR A 15 43.39 46.71 31.56
C THR A 15 42.45 45.77 32.32
N TRP A 16 41.50 46.31 33.11
CA TRP A 16 40.57 45.48 33.90
C TRP A 16 39.39 44.91 33.08
N ARG A 17 39.07 45.51 31.92
CA ARG A 17 38.04 44.98 31.01
C ARG A 17 38.59 43.93 30.04
N MET A 18 39.87 44.01 29.68
CA MET A 18 40.49 43.00 28.82
C MET A 18 40.76 41.69 29.56
N GLU A 19 41.17 41.69 30.83
CA GLU A 19 41.39 40.43 31.58
C GLU A 19 40.10 39.61 31.76
N ASN A 20 38.95 40.26 31.97
CA ASN A 20 37.66 39.56 32.11
C ASN A 20 37.07 39.11 30.77
N MET A 21 37.33 39.82 29.66
CA MET A 21 36.94 39.33 28.33
C MET A 21 37.87 38.22 27.85
N PHE A 22 39.17 38.31 28.11
CA PHE A 22 40.14 37.28 27.72
C PHE A 22 39.88 35.96 28.48
N LYS A 23 39.52 36.01 29.76
CA LYS A 23 39.14 34.80 30.53
C LYS A 23 37.85 34.16 30.03
N LYS A 24 36.83 34.93 29.64
CA LYS A 24 35.58 34.38 29.07
C LYS A 24 35.79 33.78 27.68
N THR A 25 36.62 34.41 26.84
CA THR A 25 36.96 33.89 25.51
C THR A 25 37.89 32.68 25.58
N LEU A 26 38.85 32.64 26.52
CA LEU A 26 39.72 31.46 26.72
C LEU A 26 38.95 30.28 27.31
N LEU A 27 37.97 30.51 28.19
CA LEU A 27 37.12 29.45 28.73
C LEU A 27 36.20 28.88 27.64
N ALA A 28 35.63 29.73 26.78
CA ALA A 28 34.86 29.29 25.60
C ALA A 28 35.74 28.51 24.58
N LEU A 29 37.01 28.89 24.41
CA LEU A 29 37.94 28.21 23.50
C LEU A 29 38.51 26.91 24.09
N ALA A 30 38.67 26.82 25.42
CA ALA A 30 39.07 25.60 26.11
C ALA A 30 37.95 24.55 26.13
N VAL A 31 36.68 24.97 26.24
CA VAL A 31 35.51 24.08 26.15
C VAL A 31 35.28 23.60 24.70
N ALA A 32 35.56 24.44 23.70
CA ALA A 32 35.51 24.04 22.28
C ALA A 32 36.65 23.08 21.86
N GLY A 33 37.78 23.06 22.59
CA GLY A 33 38.93 22.22 22.29
C GLY A 33 38.77 20.74 22.70
N THR A 34 37.83 20.42 23.60
CA THR A 34 37.57 19.06 24.09
C THR A 34 36.32 18.41 23.51
N SER A 35 35.56 19.09 22.64
CA SER A 35 34.30 18.57 22.09
C SER A 35 34.45 17.75 20.79
N LEU A 36 35.68 17.53 20.29
CA LEU A 36 35.91 16.89 18.98
C LEU A 36 35.84 15.36 18.98
N SER A 37 35.47 14.70 20.09
CA SER A 37 35.24 13.25 20.12
C SER A 37 34.00 12.84 20.92
N ALA A 38 33.06 13.75 21.17
CA ALA A 38 31.80 13.36 21.79
C ALA A 38 30.98 12.54 20.79
N THR A 39 30.91 11.23 21.03
CA THR A 39 29.99 10.33 20.33
C THR A 39 28.60 10.93 20.41
N ALA A 40 27.95 11.14 19.27
CA ALA A 40 26.58 11.62 19.18
C ALA A 40 25.65 10.71 20.00
N GLY A 41 24.74 11.30 20.75
CA GLY A 41 23.68 10.61 21.45
C GLY A 41 22.87 9.76 20.49
N VAL A 42 22.31 8.67 20.99
CA VAL A 42 21.55 7.71 20.19
C VAL A 42 20.10 7.76 20.64
N LEU A 43 19.17 7.86 19.69
CA LEU A 43 17.75 7.75 19.95
C LEU A 43 17.32 6.28 19.76
N THR A 44 16.56 5.73 20.70
CA THR A 44 15.93 4.41 20.63
C THR A 44 14.44 4.53 20.93
N VAL A 45 13.59 3.68 20.36
CA VAL A 45 12.12 3.72 20.57
C VAL A 45 11.74 2.95 21.83
N ASP A 46 10.72 3.41 22.56
CA ASP A 46 10.26 2.78 23.81
C ASP A 46 9.91 1.29 23.60
N VAL A 47 10.46 0.45 24.47
CA VAL A 47 10.54 -1.00 24.27
C VAL A 47 9.26 -1.64 24.79
N LYS A 48 8.40 -2.06 23.87
CA LYS A 48 7.62 -3.28 24.06
C LYS A 48 7.83 -4.21 22.86
N GLU A 49 8.60 -5.25 23.15
CA GLU A 49 8.93 -6.43 22.32
C GLU A 49 10.05 -6.27 21.27
N GLY A 50 11.14 -7.01 21.48
CA GLY A 50 11.95 -7.54 20.38
C GLY A 50 13.38 -7.02 20.17
N ALA A 51 13.96 -6.20 21.06
CA ALA A 51 15.42 -6.06 21.07
C ALA A 51 16.03 -7.44 21.37
N ASP A 52 17.02 -7.88 20.58
CA ASP A 52 17.57 -9.24 20.48
C ASP A 52 17.80 -9.96 21.83
N THR A 53 16.69 -10.39 22.44
CA THR A 53 16.69 -11.21 23.63
C THR A 53 17.40 -12.51 23.30
N ALA A 54 17.47 -12.96 22.04
CA ALA A 54 18.16 -14.19 21.71
C ALA A 54 19.68 -14.09 21.93
N ALA A 55 20.36 -13.03 21.46
CA ALA A 55 21.80 -12.86 21.70
C ALA A 55 22.11 -12.68 23.20
N TYR A 56 21.34 -11.86 23.89
CA TYR A 56 21.47 -11.68 25.35
C TYR A 56 21.20 -12.98 26.11
N THR A 57 20.08 -13.66 25.85
CA THR A 57 19.73 -14.92 26.52
C THR A 57 20.73 -16.02 26.19
N THR A 58 21.32 -16.02 24.99
CA THR A 58 22.35 -17.00 24.61
C THR A 58 23.64 -16.75 25.39
N VAL A 59 24.13 -15.51 25.49
CA VAL A 59 25.35 -15.20 26.27
C VAL A 59 25.11 -15.35 27.77
N ASP A 60 23.94 -14.95 28.28
CA ASP A 60 23.54 -15.11 29.69
C ASP A 60 23.37 -16.60 30.07
N ALA A 61 22.86 -17.42 29.14
CA ALA A 61 22.81 -18.87 29.31
C ALA A 61 24.21 -19.51 29.37
N LEU A 62 25.21 -18.94 28.67
CA LEU A 62 26.60 -19.36 28.75
C LEU A 62 27.25 -18.97 30.10
N ASP A 63 26.86 -17.84 30.70
CA ASP A 63 27.33 -17.38 32.01
C ASP A 63 26.70 -18.16 33.18
N SER A 64 25.41 -18.51 33.08
CA SER A 64 24.64 -19.14 34.17
C SER A 64 25.06 -20.56 34.60
N GLY A 65 26.19 -21.06 34.11
CA GLY A 65 26.92 -22.14 34.78
C GLY A 65 26.19 -23.49 34.81
N ASN A 66 25.58 -23.90 33.70
CA ASN A 66 25.15 -25.28 33.57
C ASN A 66 26.42 -26.16 33.42
N ALA A 67 26.99 -26.54 34.55
CA ALA A 67 28.32 -27.13 34.76
C ALA A 67 28.62 -28.46 34.01
N ASN A 68 27.70 -28.91 33.15
CA ASN A 68 27.83 -30.11 32.32
C ASN A 68 28.01 -29.83 30.83
N GLN A 69 28.12 -28.57 30.37
CA GLN A 69 28.47 -28.24 28.99
C GLN A 69 29.91 -27.72 28.90
N ALA A 70 30.84 -28.66 28.86
CA ALA A 70 32.28 -28.42 28.86
C ALA A 70 32.80 -27.91 27.50
N VAL A 71 32.58 -26.63 27.15
CA VAL A 71 33.20 -26.03 25.96
C VAL A 71 33.40 -24.51 26.12
N ASN A 72 34.64 -24.04 25.98
CA ASN A 72 35.11 -22.66 25.77
C ASN A 72 33.99 -21.60 25.59
N ALA A 73 33.45 -21.12 26.71
CA ALA A 73 32.28 -20.24 26.74
C ALA A 73 32.59 -18.89 26.10
N CYS A 74 33.86 -18.45 26.14
CA CYS A 74 34.31 -17.22 25.51
C CYS A 74 34.27 -17.28 23.97
N ALA A 75 34.70 -18.39 23.37
CA ALA A 75 34.61 -18.59 21.91
C ALA A 75 33.15 -18.78 21.46
N GLN A 76 32.31 -19.42 22.28
CA GLN A 76 30.88 -19.55 22.00
C GLN A 76 30.16 -18.21 22.06
N ALA A 77 30.47 -17.37 23.06
CA ALA A 77 29.93 -16.01 23.15
C ALA A 77 30.34 -15.18 21.91
N ALA A 78 31.58 -15.30 21.46
CA ALA A 78 32.05 -14.61 20.26
C ALA A 78 31.35 -15.11 18.99
N THR A 79 31.11 -16.43 18.89
CA THR A 79 30.35 -17.03 17.78
C THR A 79 28.90 -16.56 17.79
N ALA A 80 28.24 -16.58 18.96
CA ALA A 80 26.86 -16.13 19.13
C ALA A 80 26.69 -14.63 18.78
N LEU A 81 27.71 -13.82 19.08
CA LEU A 81 27.72 -12.38 18.75
C LEU A 81 28.26 -12.08 17.35
N GLY A 82 28.74 -13.07 16.60
CA GLY A 82 29.33 -12.89 15.26
C GLY A 82 30.63 -12.08 15.25
N VAL A 83 31.41 -12.10 16.33
CA VAL A 83 32.65 -11.32 16.49
C VAL A 83 33.88 -12.20 16.66
N SER A 84 35.06 -11.65 16.37
CA SER A 84 36.33 -12.30 16.68
C SER A 84 36.72 -12.08 18.14
N VAL A 85 37.33 -13.08 18.77
CA VAL A 85 37.86 -12.93 20.13
C VAL A 85 39.19 -12.18 20.13
N THR A 86 39.34 -11.22 21.04
CA THR A 86 40.61 -10.53 21.32
C THR A 86 41.34 -11.23 22.46
N LEU A 87 42.58 -11.68 22.23
CA LEU A 87 43.33 -12.45 23.23
C LEU A 87 43.93 -11.60 24.36
N ASN A 88 44.17 -10.30 24.14
CA ASN A 88 44.77 -9.38 25.13
C ASN A 88 46.02 -9.92 25.85
N GLY A 89 46.89 -10.64 25.12
CA GLY A 89 48.10 -11.26 25.67
C GLY A 89 47.86 -12.54 26.48
N GLN A 90 46.63 -13.03 26.55
CA GLN A 90 46.26 -14.31 27.16
C GLN A 90 46.44 -15.45 26.17
N THR A 91 46.77 -16.63 26.69
CA THR A 91 46.72 -17.90 25.97
C THR A 91 45.48 -18.65 26.47
N PRO A 92 44.42 -18.78 25.67
CA PRO A 92 43.21 -19.49 26.07
C PRO A 92 43.56 -20.91 26.49
N ASN A 93 43.05 -21.33 27.64
CA ASN A 93 43.16 -22.69 28.09
C ASN A 93 42.15 -23.52 27.28
N ASN A 94 42.66 -24.43 26.45
CA ASN A 94 41.82 -25.27 25.59
C ASN A 94 41.33 -26.55 26.28
N THR A 95 41.55 -26.67 27.58
CA THR A 95 40.99 -27.76 28.38
C THR A 95 39.50 -27.50 28.61
N ALA A 96 38.72 -28.56 28.82
CA ALA A 96 37.26 -28.52 28.83
C ALA A 96 36.64 -27.83 30.08
N ASN A 97 37.37 -26.89 30.69
CA ASN A 97 36.90 -26.12 31.83
C ASN A 97 35.94 -25.02 31.34
N ASN A 98 35.03 -24.61 32.21
CA ASN A 98 34.09 -23.54 31.91
C ASN A 98 34.85 -22.20 32.00
N ASP A 99 34.79 -21.37 30.96
CA ASP A 99 35.36 -20.02 31.03
C ASP A 99 34.45 -19.14 31.90
N ASP A 100 35.04 -18.30 32.75
CA ASP A 100 34.33 -17.26 33.47
C ASP A 100 33.98 -16.11 32.49
N ILE A 101 32.70 -15.96 32.18
CA ILE A 101 32.21 -14.85 31.36
C ILE A 101 31.84 -13.67 32.27
N THR A 102 32.58 -12.58 32.15
CA THR A 102 32.10 -11.29 32.67
C THR A 102 31.34 -10.59 31.55
N ILE A 103 30.01 -10.65 31.59
CA ILE A 103 29.19 -9.83 30.70
C ILE A 103 29.27 -8.39 31.21
N THR A 104 30.15 -7.60 30.61
CA THR A 104 30.05 -6.14 30.72
C THR A 104 28.95 -5.71 29.78
N ASN A 105 27.73 -5.72 30.31
CA ASN A 105 26.72 -4.89 29.72
C ASN A 105 27.23 -3.45 29.75
N THR A 106 26.94 -2.73 28.69
CA THR A 106 26.83 -1.27 28.67
C THR A 106 25.85 -0.73 29.74
N LYS A 107 25.31 -1.56 30.66
CA LYS A 107 24.65 -1.17 31.92
C LYS A 107 25.47 -0.17 32.77
N ASN A 108 26.78 -0.09 32.56
CA ASN A 108 27.65 0.93 33.18
C ASN A 108 27.75 2.24 32.37
N GLY A 109 26.84 2.47 31.41
CA GLY A 109 26.71 3.76 30.74
C GLY A 109 27.87 4.06 29.80
N THR A 110 28.09 3.21 28.80
CA THR A 110 28.84 3.57 27.59
C THR A 110 28.14 2.93 26.41
N PHE A 111 27.56 3.71 25.50
CA PHE A 111 26.99 3.16 24.28
C PHE A 111 28.09 2.42 23.48
N SER A 112 27.89 1.14 23.18
CA SER A 112 28.82 0.37 22.34
C SER A 112 28.18 0.05 21.00
N SER A 113 28.69 0.63 19.92
CA SER A 113 28.25 0.30 18.55
C SER A 113 28.77 -1.05 18.06
N THR A 114 29.64 -1.73 18.82
CA THR A 114 30.28 -2.99 18.44
C THR A 114 30.28 -3.99 19.59
N SER A 115 29.85 -5.22 19.32
CA SER A 115 30.04 -6.33 20.25
C SER A 115 31.53 -6.69 20.26
N SER A 116 32.03 -7.17 21.39
CA SER A 116 33.39 -7.70 21.47
C SER A 116 33.48 -8.78 22.54
N VAL A 117 34.41 -9.71 22.34
CA VAL A 117 34.80 -10.66 23.37
C VAL A 117 36.30 -10.54 23.56
N THR A 118 36.75 -10.30 24.79
CA THR A 118 38.15 -10.10 25.11
C THR A 118 38.55 -11.02 26.26
N TYR A 119 39.51 -11.92 26.05
CA TYR A 119 40.05 -12.74 27.15
C TYR A 119 40.70 -11.86 28.21
N THR A 120 40.34 -12.09 29.47
CA THR A 120 40.93 -11.44 30.65
C THR A 120 41.81 -12.42 31.45
N GLY A 121 41.68 -13.71 31.19
CA GLY A 121 42.52 -14.78 31.70
C GLY A 121 42.53 -15.99 30.75
N ALA A 122 43.19 -17.08 31.16
CA ALA A 122 43.24 -18.30 30.35
C ALA A 122 41.87 -18.99 30.25
N ASP A 123 41.06 -18.92 31.31
CA ASP A 123 39.69 -19.46 31.41
C ASP A 123 38.69 -18.32 31.72
N ALA A 124 38.90 -17.11 31.20
CA ALA A 124 38.01 -15.98 31.49
C ALA A 124 37.99 -14.92 30.38
N CYS A 125 36.84 -14.33 30.11
CA CYS A 125 36.70 -13.20 29.18
C CYS A 125 35.70 -12.15 29.66
N THR A 126 35.87 -10.95 29.12
CA THR A 126 34.89 -9.88 29.15
C THR A 126 34.13 -9.85 27.84
N VAL A 127 32.81 -9.91 27.90
CA VAL A 127 31.91 -9.80 26.75
C VAL A 127 31.22 -8.44 26.80
N VAL A 128 31.39 -7.66 25.73
CA VAL A 128 30.62 -6.44 25.47
C VAL A 128 29.61 -6.78 24.37
N ILE A 129 28.33 -6.59 24.64
CA ILE A 129 27.28 -6.75 23.63
C ILE A 129 27.01 -5.36 23.06
N ALA A 130 27.00 -5.21 21.73
CA ALA A 130 26.63 -3.95 21.09
C ALA A 130 25.22 -3.55 21.53
N ASP A 131 25.03 -2.26 21.80
CA ASP A 131 23.71 -1.70 21.92
C ASP A 131 23.07 -1.69 20.53
N GLN A 132 22.02 -2.49 20.34
CA GLN A 132 21.25 -2.39 19.11
C GLN A 132 20.48 -1.08 19.12
N LYS A 133 20.61 -0.32 18.02
CA LYS A 133 19.61 0.69 17.68
C LYS A 133 18.29 -0.04 17.53
N ILE A 134 17.38 0.18 18.47
CA ILE A 134 16.02 -0.30 18.34
C ILE A 134 15.37 0.60 17.30
N SER A 135 15.33 0.12 16.05
CA SER A 135 14.52 0.72 15.00
C SER A 135 13.07 0.75 15.46
N ALA A 136 12.31 1.80 15.11
CA ALA A 136 10.85 1.78 15.19
C ALA A 136 10.34 0.41 14.77
N THR A 137 9.52 -0.17 15.65
CA THR A 137 8.94 -1.51 15.53
C THR A 137 8.49 -1.81 14.10
N THR A 138 8.57 -3.07 13.69
CA THR A 138 7.90 -3.56 12.46
C THR A 138 6.37 -3.40 12.52
N ALA A 139 5.82 -3.15 13.71
CA ALA A 139 4.41 -2.81 13.91
C ALA A 139 4.05 -1.50 13.18
N LYS A 140 3.03 -1.58 12.34
CA LYS A 140 2.49 -0.45 11.57
C LYS A 140 1.31 0.14 12.33
N TYR A 141 1.34 1.45 12.56
CA TYR A 141 0.19 2.22 13.01
C TYR A 141 -0.72 2.56 11.82
N SER A 142 -2.03 2.58 12.05
CA SER A 142 -3.01 3.12 11.09
C SER A 142 -2.70 4.58 10.77
N LEU A 143 -2.40 4.86 9.50
CA LEU A 143 -2.16 6.21 8.99
C LEU A 143 -3.41 7.07 9.16
N GLU A 144 -4.58 6.49 8.87
CA GLU A 144 -5.88 7.13 8.99
C GLU A 144 -6.14 7.58 10.44
N SER A 145 -5.85 6.70 11.39
CA SER A 145 -5.97 7.01 12.81
C SER A 145 -4.97 8.07 13.26
N ALA A 146 -3.71 7.93 12.86
CA ALA A 146 -2.67 8.88 13.22
C ALA A 146 -2.96 10.28 12.66
N GLN A 147 -3.56 10.39 11.46
CA GLN A 147 -4.01 11.66 10.92
C GLN A 147 -5.24 12.22 11.65
N ALA A 148 -6.17 11.36 12.08
CA ALA A 148 -7.40 11.78 12.73
C ALA A 148 -7.20 12.16 14.21
N LYS A 149 -6.36 11.44 14.94
CA LYS A 149 -6.19 11.54 16.40
C LYS A 149 -4.79 11.99 16.83
N GLY A 150 -3.82 11.95 15.92
CA GLY A 150 -2.40 12.01 16.26
C GLY A 150 -1.84 10.65 16.66
N VAL A 151 -0.52 10.52 16.60
CA VAL A 151 0.24 9.41 17.16
C VAL A 151 1.04 9.92 18.35
N GLU A 152 0.94 9.24 19.49
CA GLU A 152 1.85 9.49 20.61
C GLU A 152 3.20 8.84 20.29
N ILE A 153 4.26 9.64 20.29
CA ILE A 153 5.62 9.17 20.09
C ILE A 153 6.34 9.09 21.44
N ASN A 154 7.07 7.99 21.64
CA ASN A 154 7.97 7.81 22.77
C ASN A 154 9.37 7.56 22.25
N ALA A 155 10.35 8.23 22.82
CA ALA A 155 11.75 8.14 22.40
C ALA A 155 12.65 8.06 23.62
N THR A 156 13.77 7.38 23.50
CA THR A 156 14.82 7.32 24.51
C THR A 156 16.10 7.87 23.91
N GLN A 157 16.61 8.98 24.44
CA GLN A 157 17.89 9.55 24.06
C GLN A 157 18.98 9.05 25.01
N ILE A 158 20.11 8.60 24.48
CA ILE A 158 21.32 8.32 25.27
C ILE A 158 22.19 9.57 25.25
N ALA A 159 22.52 10.10 26.43
CA ALA A 159 23.38 11.27 26.56
C ALA A 159 24.79 11.01 26.02
N GLY A 160 25.41 12.01 25.42
CA GLY A 160 26.81 11.92 25.01
C GLY A 160 27.77 11.67 26.19
N ILE A 161 29.05 11.41 25.88
CA ILE A 161 30.11 11.11 26.87
C ILE A 161 30.35 12.20 27.92
N GLY A 162 29.88 13.42 27.68
CA GLY A 162 30.00 14.55 28.61
C GLY A 162 28.86 14.64 29.63
N GLY A 163 27.77 13.88 29.45
CA GLY A 163 26.52 14.08 30.19
C GLY A 163 25.87 15.43 29.88
N TYR A 164 24.85 15.77 30.66
CA TYR A 164 24.17 17.07 30.60
C TYR A 164 24.42 17.88 31.87
N THR A 165 24.58 19.18 31.71
CA THR A 165 24.80 20.15 32.79
C THR A 165 23.56 20.99 33.03
N GLU A 166 23.46 21.57 34.23
CA GLU A 166 22.35 22.46 34.57
C GLU A 166 22.20 23.61 33.57
N GLU A 167 20.95 24.02 33.31
CA GLU A 167 20.58 25.06 32.36
C GLU A 167 20.82 24.73 30.87
N ASP A 168 21.33 23.53 30.55
CA ASP A 168 21.35 23.07 29.17
C ASP A 168 19.92 22.94 28.63
N THR A 169 19.78 23.20 27.33
CA THR A 169 18.52 23.06 26.59
C THR A 169 18.60 21.82 25.71
N ILE A 170 17.67 20.89 25.89
CA ILE A 170 17.52 19.68 25.07
C ILE A 170 16.35 19.93 24.12
N SER A 171 16.60 19.83 22.82
CA SER A 171 15.59 20.02 21.77
C SER A 171 15.36 18.72 21.02
N PHE A 172 14.12 18.27 20.96
CA PHE A 172 13.66 17.19 20.08
C PHE A 172 12.93 17.78 18.89
N GLU A 173 13.36 17.45 17.68
CA GLU A 173 12.75 17.93 16.44
C GLU A 173 12.04 16.78 15.72
N VAL A 174 10.72 16.91 15.56
CA VAL A 174 9.87 15.93 14.88
C VAL A 174 9.84 16.20 13.38
N THR A 175 9.96 15.15 12.59
CA THR A 175 9.81 15.15 11.14
C THR A 175 8.76 14.12 10.71
N GLY A 176 8.15 14.32 9.54
CA GLY A 176 7.05 13.48 9.04
C GLY A 176 5.65 13.88 9.53
N GLY A 177 5.55 14.85 10.44
CA GLY A 177 4.28 15.38 10.92
C GLY A 177 4.40 16.75 11.57
N VAL A 178 3.28 17.19 12.15
CA VAL A 178 3.17 18.42 12.95
C VAL A 178 2.93 18.03 14.39
N VAL A 179 3.72 18.56 15.32
CA VAL A 179 3.48 18.34 16.76
C VAL A 179 2.23 19.08 17.17
N ASN A 180 1.29 18.38 17.82
CA ASN A 180 0.14 19.00 18.45
C ASN A 180 0.60 19.67 19.75
N GLU A 181 0.87 20.97 19.68
CA GLU A 181 1.39 21.76 20.81
C GLU A 181 0.52 21.60 22.07
N GLN A 182 -0.80 21.69 21.92
CA GLN A 182 -1.74 21.63 23.05
C GLN A 182 -1.78 20.24 23.70
N ALA A 183 -1.81 19.18 22.91
CA ALA A 183 -1.80 17.80 23.42
C ALA A 183 -0.43 17.44 24.04
N SER A 184 0.64 18.08 23.57
CA SER A 184 2.02 17.83 24.01
C SER A 184 2.48 18.74 25.17
N LEU A 185 1.60 19.56 25.76
CA LEU A 185 1.93 20.41 26.90
C LEU A 185 2.32 19.63 28.16
N ASN A 186 1.99 18.33 28.21
CA ASN A 186 2.38 17.42 29.29
C ASN A 186 3.52 16.49 28.88
N ALA A 187 4.25 16.81 27.82
CA ALA A 187 5.43 16.04 27.43
C ALA A 187 6.43 16.01 28.59
N LYS A 188 7.01 14.84 28.84
CA LYS A 188 7.97 14.62 29.91
C LYS A 188 9.27 14.07 29.35
N LEU A 189 10.36 14.55 29.92
CA LEU A 189 11.67 13.96 29.76
C LEU A 189 12.08 13.44 31.13
N GLU A 190 12.32 12.14 31.22
CA GLU A 190 12.66 11.47 32.48
C GLU A 190 14.00 10.75 32.34
N SER A 191 14.91 10.95 33.29
CA SER A 191 16.06 10.06 33.40
C SER A 191 15.59 8.67 33.83
N ILE A 192 15.94 7.66 33.04
CA ILE A 192 15.79 6.24 33.38
C ILE A 192 17.14 5.62 33.79
N GLY A 193 18.11 6.48 34.12
CA GLY A 193 19.47 6.13 34.53
C GLY A 193 20.32 5.53 33.41
N THR A 194 21.46 4.95 33.78
CA THR A 194 22.37 4.27 32.84
C THR A 194 21.98 2.81 32.59
N THR A 195 21.02 2.28 33.35
CA THR A 195 20.58 0.88 33.29
C THR A 195 19.24 0.68 32.56
N GLY A 196 18.54 1.76 32.21
CA GLY A 196 17.29 1.72 31.46
C GLY A 196 16.07 1.31 32.28
N VAL A 197 16.22 1.20 33.61
CA VAL A 197 15.15 0.78 34.52
C VAL A 197 14.63 1.99 35.29
N ALA A 198 13.39 2.39 35.00
CA ALA A 198 12.71 3.46 35.69
C ALA A 198 12.69 3.23 37.23
N GLY A 199 13.06 4.24 38.01
CA GLY A 199 12.78 4.30 39.45
C GLY A 199 13.91 3.94 40.41
N THR A 200 15.11 3.54 39.96
CA THR A 200 16.22 3.24 40.90
C THR A 200 17.21 4.38 41.10
N ASN A 201 17.26 5.36 40.19
CA ASN A 201 18.17 6.51 40.26
C ASN A 201 17.58 7.74 39.55
N ALA A 202 16.49 8.32 40.05
CA ALA A 202 16.05 9.64 39.56
C ALA A 202 17.14 10.67 39.92
N ARG A 203 18.02 11.00 38.96
CA ARG A 203 19.19 11.87 39.15
C ARG A 203 18.91 13.36 38.99
N GLY A 204 17.64 13.70 38.78
CA GLY A 204 17.09 15.05 38.73
C GLY A 204 15.87 15.10 37.82
N SER A 205 15.42 16.30 37.51
CA SER A 205 14.23 16.57 36.69
C SER A 205 14.58 17.43 35.48
N PHE A 206 13.68 17.40 34.50
CA PHE A 206 13.75 18.23 33.31
C PHE A 206 12.48 19.05 33.24
N THR A 207 12.61 20.36 33.06
CA THR A 207 11.46 21.24 32.89
C THR A 207 11.15 21.43 31.41
N LEU A 208 9.90 21.15 31.01
CA LEU A 208 9.43 21.49 29.67
C LEU A 208 9.41 23.02 29.51
N LEU A 209 10.27 23.55 28.64
CA LEU A 209 10.30 24.96 28.27
C LEU A 209 9.14 25.31 27.33
N GLY A 210 8.76 24.37 26.48
CA GLY A 210 7.61 24.51 25.59
C GLY A 210 7.68 23.61 24.37
N VAL A 211 6.59 23.65 23.61
CA VAL A 211 6.47 23.02 22.29
C VAL A 211 6.27 24.16 21.29
N VAL A 212 7.17 24.28 20.32
CA VAL A 212 7.18 25.37 19.33
C VAL A 212 7.31 24.79 17.94
N GLY A 213 6.23 24.82 17.17
CA GLY A 213 6.16 24.13 15.89
C GLY A 213 6.45 22.64 16.07
N ASN A 214 7.51 22.13 15.43
CA ASN A 214 7.91 20.73 15.53
C ASN A 214 8.98 20.44 16.59
N LYS A 215 9.30 21.41 17.45
CA LYS A 215 10.33 21.27 18.47
C LYS A 215 9.73 21.14 19.86
N ILE A 216 10.21 20.16 20.61
CA ILE A 216 9.93 19.98 22.04
C ILE A 216 11.20 20.35 22.80
N LEU A 217 11.10 21.35 23.67
CA LEU A 217 12.24 21.96 24.35
C LEU A 217 12.17 21.66 25.84
N PHE A 218 13.23 21.07 26.38
CA PHE A 218 13.42 20.87 27.81
C PHE A 218 14.64 21.64 28.30
N THR A 219 14.63 22.04 29.56
CA THR A 219 15.84 22.48 30.26
C THR A 219 16.23 21.48 31.34
N VAL A 220 17.52 21.34 31.55
CA VAL A 220 18.10 20.54 32.63
C VAL A 220 18.00 21.34 33.93
N ASP A 221 17.28 20.82 34.92
CA ASP A 221 17.01 21.56 36.15
C ASP A 221 18.28 21.73 37.02
N THR A 222 18.31 22.80 37.83
CA THR A 222 19.40 23.07 38.76
C THR A 222 19.64 21.89 39.72
N GLY A 223 20.91 21.53 39.92
CA GLY A 223 21.29 20.39 40.77
C GLY A 223 21.20 19.02 40.08
N TYR A 224 20.84 18.98 38.80
CA TYR A 224 20.99 17.78 37.97
C TYR A 224 22.48 17.42 37.86
N ASN A 225 22.81 16.15 38.13
CA ASN A 225 24.16 15.61 37.97
C ASN A 225 24.12 14.38 37.07
N GLY A 226 23.91 14.66 35.77
CA GLY A 226 23.78 13.63 34.76
C GLY A 226 25.06 12.83 34.60
N ALA A 227 24.91 11.52 34.44
CA ALA A 227 26.05 10.68 34.07
C ALA A 227 26.31 10.79 32.57
N ALA A 228 27.55 10.55 32.16
CA ALA A 228 27.83 10.21 30.77
C ALA A 228 26.97 9.01 30.36
N ASN A 229 26.41 9.04 29.14
CA ASN A 229 25.59 7.95 28.58
C ASN A 229 24.35 7.58 29.41
N GLU A 230 23.78 8.55 30.12
CA GLU A 230 22.47 8.41 30.76
C GLU A 230 21.36 8.32 29.71
N MET A 231 20.38 7.44 29.95
CA MET A 231 19.20 7.34 29.10
C MET A 231 18.09 8.28 29.60
N LEU A 232 17.58 9.09 28.68
CA LEU A 232 16.45 9.99 28.89
C LEU A 232 15.26 9.53 28.06
N ARG A 233 14.11 9.34 28.69
CA ARG A 233 12.88 8.93 28.02
C ARG A 233 11.95 10.12 27.82
N LEU A 234 11.70 10.45 26.56
CA LEU A 234 10.69 11.38 26.09
C LEU A 234 9.35 10.65 25.95
N THR A 235 8.31 11.18 26.59
CA THR A 235 6.92 10.68 26.53
C THR A 235 5.93 11.84 26.39
N GLY A 236 4.69 11.55 26.02
CA GLY A 236 3.62 12.55 25.98
C GLY A 236 3.73 13.55 24.82
N VAL A 237 4.39 13.17 23.72
CA VAL A 237 4.49 13.97 22.51
C VAL A 237 3.51 13.44 21.48
N TYR A 238 2.57 14.27 21.03
CA TYR A 238 1.54 13.89 20.06
C TYR A 238 1.83 14.53 18.70
N VAL A 239 1.89 13.71 17.66
CA VAL A 239 2.23 14.13 16.30
C VAL A 239 1.08 13.80 15.36
N THR A 240 0.62 14.76 14.57
CA THR A 240 -0.28 14.50 13.44
C THR A 240 0.57 14.34 12.18
N PRO A 241 0.63 13.14 11.56
CA PRO A 241 1.43 12.94 10.36
C PRO A 241 0.93 13.79 9.19
N ASN A 242 1.86 14.24 8.34
CA ASN A 242 1.49 14.93 7.11
C ASN A 242 0.85 13.94 6.10
N THR A 243 0.06 14.46 5.17
CA THR A 243 -0.55 13.65 4.11
C THR A 243 0.51 12.89 3.31
N GLY A 244 0.32 11.57 3.14
CA GLY A 244 1.21 10.71 2.34
C GLY A 244 2.51 10.31 3.03
N VAL A 245 2.72 10.68 4.29
CA VAL A 245 3.89 10.26 5.05
C VAL A 245 3.67 8.87 5.66
N THR A 246 4.66 7.99 5.52
CA THR A 246 4.65 6.61 6.04
C THR A 246 5.48 6.44 7.31
N GLU A 247 6.12 7.50 7.82
CA GLU A 247 6.94 7.43 9.02
C GLU A 247 7.01 8.76 9.78
N VAL A 248 7.07 8.68 11.11
CA VAL A 248 7.38 9.82 11.98
C VAL A 248 8.73 9.58 12.62
N SER A 249 9.60 10.59 12.58
CA SER A 249 10.98 10.50 13.06
C SER A 249 11.31 11.66 13.99
N VAL A 250 12.23 11.45 14.92
CA VAL A 250 12.72 12.48 15.85
C VAL A 250 14.23 12.57 15.76
N ALA A 251 14.73 13.80 15.67
CA ALA A 251 16.13 14.14 15.93
C ALA A 251 16.22 14.81 17.30
N SER A 252 17.41 14.80 17.92
CA SER A 252 17.65 15.60 19.12
C SER A 252 18.95 16.37 19.04
N GLU A 253 19.00 17.50 19.73
CA GLU A 253 20.21 18.29 19.92
C GLU A 253 20.23 18.88 21.32
N VAL A 254 21.42 19.05 21.89
CA VAL A 254 21.61 19.73 23.17
C VAL A 254 22.39 21.02 22.97
N GLN A 255 22.02 22.06 23.68
CA GLN A 255 22.61 23.38 23.58
C GLN A 255 22.88 23.94 24.97
N ASN A 256 24.12 24.37 25.21
CA ASN A 256 24.47 25.01 26.49
C ASN A 256 24.10 26.49 26.54
N THR A 257 24.29 27.09 27.72
CA THR A 257 24.02 28.52 27.98
C THR A 257 24.88 29.49 27.13
N ALA A 258 25.96 29.00 26.51
CA ALA A 258 26.79 29.75 25.56
C ALA A 258 26.31 29.61 24.10
N ASN A 259 25.16 28.96 23.86
CA ASN A 259 24.61 28.63 22.55
C ASN A 259 25.49 27.70 21.70
N VAL A 260 26.34 26.90 22.33
CA VAL A 260 27.10 25.85 21.65
C VAL A 260 26.27 24.59 21.61
N LYS A 261 26.01 24.10 20.39
CA LYS A 261 25.33 22.83 20.16
C LYS A 261 26.31 21.68 20.36
N TYR A 262 25.89 20.68 21.10
CA TYR A 262 26.61 19.44 21.33
C TYR A 262 25.60 18.29 21.44
N ASP A 263 26.09 17.05 21.39
CA ASP A 263 25.23 15.86 21.49
C ASP A 263 24.06 15.86 20.49
N ILE A 264 24.40 15.95 19.20
CA ILE A 264 23.42 15.98 18.09
C ILE A 264 23.12 14.56 17.64
N THR A 265 21.87 14.14 17.80
CA THR A 265 21.35 12.86 17.32
C THR A 265 20.60 13.07 16.01
N PRO A 266 20.97 12.36 14.92
CA PRO A 266 20.24 12.45 13.66
C PRO A 266 18.80 11.93 13.82
N ALA A 267 17.95 12.23 12.84
CA ALA A 267 16.58 11.76 12.85
C ALA A 267 16.51 10.23 12.83
N GLU A 268 15.83 9.66 13.82
CA GLU A 268 15.55 8.22 13.91
C GLU A 268 14.04 7.99 13.81
N LYS A 269 13.66 6.92 13.13
CA LYS A 269 12.24 6.55 12.93
C LYS A 269 11.66 6.10 14.27
N LEU A 270 10.50 6.65 14.63
CA LEU A 270 9.77 6.29 15.84
C LEU A 270 8.48 5.50 15.56
N ALA A 271 7.79 5.83 14.47
CA ALA A 271 6.56 5.13 14.08
C ALA A 271 6.55 4.84 12.58
N ASN A 272 6.22 3.60 12.22
CA ASN A 272 5.87 3.23 10.86
C ASN A 272 4.35 3.37 10.69
N LEU A 273 3.94 4.11 9.67
CA LEU A 273 2.54 4.33 9.33
C LEU A 273 2.21 3.58 8.05
N ALA A 274 1.07 2.91 8.02
CA ALA A 274 0.52 2.31 6.82
C ALA A 274 -0.98 2.55 6.76
N LYS A 275 -1.53 2.50 5.54
CA LYS A 275 -2.99 2.43 5.40
C LYS A 275 -3.51 1.23 6.17
N GLN A 276 -4.56 1.43 6.95
CA GLN A 276 -5.13 0.38 7.78
C GLN A 276 -5.57 -0.83 6.95
N TYR A 277 -6.22 -0.60 5.81
CA TYR A 277 -6.64 -1.66 4.91
C TYR A 277 -6.02 -1.53 3.52
N SER A 278 -5.91 -2.66 2.84
CA SER A 278 -5.62 -2.75 1.40
C SER A 278 -6.53 -3.81 0.78
N ALA A 279 -6.78 -3.74 -0.52
CA ALA A 279 -7.49 -4.82 -1.20
C ALA A 279 -6.87 -5.19 -2.54
N LYS A 280 -7.16 -6.42 -2.94
CA LYS A 280 -6.83 -6.98 -4.26
C LYS A 280 -7.99 -7.83 -4.75
N VAL A 281 -8.11 -7.96 -6.07
CA VAL A 281 -9.07 -8.90 -6.66
C VAL A 281 -8.56 -10.32 -6.46
N HIS A 282 -9.30 -11.12 -5.69
CA HIS A 282 -8.97 -12.51 -5.40
C HIS A 282 -9.43 -13.42 -6.54
N VAL A 283 -10.67 -13.21 -6.99
CA VAL A 283 -11.29 -13.90 -8.13
C VAL A 283 -11.85 -12.85 -9.06
N LYS A 284 -11.54 -12.97 -10.36
CA LYS A 284 -12.15 -12.15 -11.40
C LYS A 284 -13.36 -12.87 -11.98
N GLY A 285 -14.44 -12.13 -12.22
CA GLY A 285 -15.54 -12.62 -13.04
C GLY A 285 -15.09 -12.73 -14.51
N ASP A 286 -15.52 -13.79 -15.19
CA ASP A 286 -15.08 -14.12 -16.54
C ASP A 286 -16.23 -14.58 -17.46
N GLY A 287 -17.46 -14.13 -17.14
CA GLY A 287 -18.68 -14.51 -17.85
C GLY A 287 -18.55 -14.47 -19.37
N ILE A 288 -18.82 -15.61 -20.01
CA ILE A 288 -18.86 -15.73 -21.48
C ILE A 288 -20.31 -15.56 -21.91
N VAL A 289 -20.64 -14.46 -22.58
CA VAL A 289 -21.97 -14.20 -23.10
C VAL A 289 -22.28 -15.13 -24.27
N ASP A 290 -23.38 -15.89 -24.16
CA ASP A 290 -23.76 -16.89 -25.14
C ASP A 290 -24.57 -16.30 -26.29
N VAL A 291 -23.92 -16.12 -27.44
CA VAL A 291 -24.55 -15.72 -28.70
C VAL A 291 -25.52 -16.77 -29.21
N GLN A 292 -25.39 -18.04 -28.82
CA GLN A 292 -26.34 -19.08 -29.21
C GLN A 292 -27.73 -18.90 -28.61
N LYS A 293 -27.78 -18.05 -27.59
CA LYS A 293 -28.96 -17.78 -26.78
C LYS A 293 -29.30 -16.30 -26.84
N ASP A 294 -29.04 -15.72 -28.01
CA ASP A 294 -29.30 -14.32 -28.34
C ASP A 294 -28.67 -13.34 -27.34
N ARG A 295 -27.58 -13.74 -26.68
CA ARG A 295 -26.86 -12.99 -25.64
C ARG A 295 -27.68 -12.71 -24.38
N PHE A 296 -28.64 -13.57 -24.01
CA PHE A 296 -29.40 -13.37 -22.77
C PHE A 296 -28.91 -14.24 -21.60
N GLU A 297 -28.05 -15.21 -21.87
CA GLU A 297 -27.43 -16.08 -20.87
C GLU A 297 -25.91 -16.12 -21.01
N PHE A 298 -25.24 -16.57 -19.95
CA PHE A 298 -23.84 -16.97 -20.04
C PHE A 298 -23.76 -18.40 -20.61
N GLU A 299 -22.69 -18.68 -21.35
CA GLU A 299 -22.34 -20.04 -21.72
C GLU A 299 -22.03 -20.80 -20.42
N ALA A 300 -22.34 -22.10 -20.39
CA ALA A 300 -21.92 -22.98 -19.29
C ALA A 300 -20.39 -23.00 -19.23
N ASN A 301 -19.80 -22.08 -18.47
CA ASN A 301 -18.37 -21.85 -18.48
C ASN A 301 -17.69 -22.89 -17.60
N THR A 302 -17.25 -24.00 -18.19
CA THR A 302 -16.42 -25.01 -17.49
C THR A 302 -15.03 -24.49 -17.08
N LYS A 303 -14.74 -23.20 -17.33
CA LYS A 303 -13.50 -22.52 -16.97
C LYS A 303 -13.72 -21.35 -16.02
N ASP A 304 -14.94 -21.14 -15.51
CA ASP A 304 -15.18 -20.07 -14.53
C ASP A 304 -14.31 -20.35 -13.30
N THR A 305 -13.26 -19.55 -13.15
CA THR A 305 -12.33 -19.72 -12.03
C THR A 305 -12.99 -19.41 -10.68
N SER A 306 -14.12 -18.70 -10.68
CA SER A 306 -14.92 -18.42 -9.48
C SER A 306 -15.66 -19.65 -8.95
N ASP A 307 -15.99 -20.63 -9.80
CA ASP A 307 -16.61 -21.89 -9.36
C ASP A 307 -15.68 -22.69 -8.44
N THR A 308 -14.36 -22.52 -8.59
CA THR A 308 -13.39 -23.15 -7.67
C THR A 308 -13.42 -22.56 -6.26
N PHE A 309 -13.85 -21.30 -6.11
CA PHE A 309 -13.93 -20.59 -4.84
C PHE A 309 -15.22 -20.88 -4.05
N LEU A 310 -16.33 -21.17 -4.75
CA LEU A 310 -17.66 -21.17 -4.15
C LEU A 310 -18.18 -22.53 -3.64
N ALA A 311 -17.43 -23.61 -3.82
CA ALA A 311 -17.86 -24.97 -3.42
C ALA A 311 -19.22 -25.38 -4.02
N THR A 312 -19.65 -24.78 -5.12
CA THR A 312 -20.94 -25.09 -5.71
C THR A 312 -20.80 -26.26 -6.65
N ASP A 313 -21.41 -27.38 -6.23
CA ASP A 313 -21.67 -28.56 -7.03
C ASP A 313 -22.22 -28.17 -8.42
N GLU A 314 -21.35 -28.18 -9.44
CA GLU A 314 -21.64 -27.86 -10.85
C GLU A 314 -22.87 -28.63 -11.39
N SER A 315 -23.30 -29.71 -10.71
CA SER A 315 -24.47 -30.49 -11.08
C SER A 315 -25.82 -29.81 -10.77
N LYS A 316 -25.84 -28.69 -10.04
CA LYS A 316 -27.07 -27.92 -9.79
C LYS A 316 -27.32 -26.93 -10.93
N THR A 317 -28.14 -27.38 -11.88
CA THR A 317 -28.78 -26.70 -13.04
C THR A 317 -29.30 -25.24 -12.89
N GLY A 318 -29.05 -24.54 -11.78
CA GLY A 318 -29.50 -23.16 -11.51
C GLY A 318 -28.44 -22.06 -11.59
N LEU A 319 -27.16 -22.39 -11.81
CA LEU A 319 -26.04 -21.41 -11.82
C LEU A 319 -25.58 -20.97 -13.22
N LEU A 320 -26.18 -21.49 -14.30
CA LEU A 320 -25.79 -21.22 -15.70
C LEU A 320 -25.88 -19.75 -16.15
N ASN A 321 -26.23 -18.82 -15.25
CA ASN A 321 -26.46 -17.41 -15.51
C ASN A 321 -25.90 -16.51 -14.41
N GLN A 322 -24.83 -16.96 -13.76
CA GLN A 322 -24.15 -16.20 -12.72
C GLN A 322 -22.69 -16.02 -13.10
N ASP A 323 -22.16 -14.84 -12.86
CA ASP A 323 -20.72 -14.55 -12.93
C ASP A 323 -20.31 -13.87 -11.64
N THR A 324 -19.16 -14.25 -11.08
CA THR A 324 -18.76 -13.86 -9.72
C THR A 324 -17.36 -13.28 -9.69
N PHE A 325 -17.22 -12.17 -8.97
CA PHE A 325 -15.90 -11.70 -8.54
C PHE A 325 -15.82 -11.65 -7.02
N VAL A 326 -14.60 -11.76 -6.51
CA VAL A 326 -14.28 -11.72 -5.08
C VAL A 326 -13.16 -10.73 -4.86
N VAL A 327 -13.34 -9.82 -3.91
CA VAL A 327 -12.29 -8.91 -3.47
C VAL A 327 -11.81 -9.34 -2.09
N GLU A 328 -10.49 -9.41 -1.91
CA GLU A 328 -9.84 -9.70 -0.62
C GLU A 328 -9.38 -8.37 0.00
N VAL A 329 -9.84 -8.09 1.21
CA VAL A 329 -9.44 -6.99 2.07
C VAL A 329 -8.45 -7.51 3.12
N THR A 330 -7.31 -6.83 3.25
CA THR A 330 -6.27 -7.15 4.23
C THR A 330 -6.05 -5.97 5.15
N GLU A 331 -6.18 -6.20 6.46
CA GLU A 331 -5.72 -5.28 7.49
C GLU A 331 -4.19 -5.29 7.57
N ASN A 332 -3.55 -4.14 7.37
CA ASN A 332 -2.10 -4.00 7.31
C ASN A 332 -1.47 -3.55 8.62
N THR A 333 -2.29 -3.14 9.59
CA THR A 333 -1.86 -2.47 10.82
C THR A 333 -2.39 -3.19 12.02
N THR A 334 -1.63 -3.17 13.11
CA THR A 334 -1.98 -3.83 14.37
C THR A 334 -2.14 -2.83 15.52
N LEU A 335 -1.82 -1.55 15.27
CA LEU A 335 -1.80 -0.50 16.28
C LEU A 335 -2.61 0.72 15.81
N GLY A 336 -3.38 1.26 16.76
CA GLY A 336 -4.15 2.48 16.53
C GLY A 336 -5.26 2.33 15.50
N ASN A 337 -5.69 1.12 15.15
CA ASN A 337 -6.73 0.89 14.14
C ASN A 337 -8.01 1.65 14.50
N LEU A 338 -8.63 2.26 13.50
CA LEU A 338 -9.98 2.84 13.60
C LEU A 338 -11.00 1.72 13.43
N THR A 339 -12.09 1.79 14.18
CA THR A 339 -13.17 0.81 14.05
C THR A 339 -13.94 1.07 12.76
N PRO A 340 -13.99 0.17 11.76
CA PRO A 340 -14.84 0.33 10.59
C PRO A 340 -16.33 0.41 10.98
N LYS A 341 -17.13 1.04 10.10
CA LYS A 341 -18.58 1.17 10.30
C LYS A 341 -19.37 0.78 9.05
N SER A 342 -18.99 1.37 7.93
CA SER A 342 -19.69 1.18 6.67
C SER A 342 -18.82 1.63 5.51
N GLY A 343 -19.11 1.13 4.32
CA GLY A 343 -18.41 1.47 3.10
C GLY A 343 -19.28 1.27 1.88
N ASN A 344 -18.66 1.40 0.71
CA ASN A 344 -19.26 1.05 -0.55
C ASN A 344 -18.27 0.24 -1.38
N ILE A 345 -18.78 -0.78 -2.05
CA ILE A 345 -18.15 -1.37 -3.24
C ILE A 345 -18.81 -0.68 -4.45
N VAL A 346 -18.04 0.10 -5.19
CA VAL A 346 -18.51 0.82 -6.38
C VAL A 346 -17.99 0.09 -7.60
N VAL A 347 -18.89 -0.57 -8.34
CA VAL A 347 -18.55 -1.29 -9.57
C VAL A 347 -18.94 -0.45 -10.79
N LYS A 348 -17.99 -0.21 -11.68
CA LYS A 348 -18.19 0.47 -12.96
C LYS A 348 -18.17 -0.54 -14.09
N GLY A 349 -19.03 -0.37 -15.09
CA GLY A 349 -19.21 -1.26 -16.24
C GLY A 349 -20.61 -1.14 -16.82
N ASN A 350 -20.96 -1.84 -17.89
CA ASN A 350 -22.30 -1.76 -18.51
C ASN A 350 -23.35 -2.58 -17.75
N PHE A 351 -24.26 -1.90 -17.06
CA PHE A 351 -25.37 -2.53 -16.32
C PHE A 351 -26.73 -2.41 -17.03
N SER A 352 -26.77 -2.09 -18.32
CA SER A 352 -28.03 -1.93 -19.06
C SER A 352 -28.92 -3.18 -19.02
N TRP A 353 -28.33 -4.37 -18.91
CA TRP A 353 -29.01 -5.66 -18.77
C TRP A 353 -29.87 -5.76 -17.49
N LEU A 354 -29.59 -4.97 -16.46
CA LEU A 354 -30.42 -4.93 -15.26
C LEU A 354 -31.86 -4.49 -15.56
N LYS A 355 -32.13 -3.78 -16.67
CA LYS A 355 -33.50 -3.40 -17.06
C LYS A 355 -34.43 -4.60 -17.21
N ASP A 356 -33.91 -5.78 -17.48
CA ASP A 356 -34.73 -7.00 -17.56
C ASP A 356 -35.33 -7.38 -16.18
N PHE A 357 -34.80 -6.84 -15.08
CA PHE A 357 -35.33 -6.99 -13.73
C PHE A 357 -36.33 -5.89 -13.33
N ALA A 358 -36.46 -4.81 -14.12
CA ALA A 358 -37.42 -3.76 -13.86
C ALA A 358 -38.85 -4.31 -13.91
N GLY A 359 -39.69 -3.83 -13.01
CA GLY A 359 -41.11 -4.09 -13.00
C GLY A 359 -41.84 -3.37 -14.12
N THR A 360 -43.17 -3.28 -13.99
CA THR A 360 -44.03 -2.71 -15.04
C THR A 360 -43.85 -1.20 -15.25
N ASP A 361 -43.17 -0.49 -14.34
CA ASP A 361 -42.90 0.94 -14.44
C ASP A 361 -41.65 1.27 -15.28
N GLY A 362 -40.89 0.24 -15.68
CA GLY A 362 -39.67 0.37 -16.48
C GLY A 362 -38.51 1.02 -15.74
N LYS A 363 -38.59 1.16 -14.41
CA LYS A 363 -37.53 1.70 -13.55
C LYS A 363 -36.95 0.60 -12.67
N LEU A 364 -35.70 0.79 -12.24
CA LEU A 364 -35.04 -0.13 -11.32
C LEU A 364 -35.08 0.42 -9.91
N SER A 365 -35.79 -0.27 -9.03
CA SER A 365 -35.71 -0.10 -7.58
C SER A 365 -34.50 -0.84 -7.01
N SER A 366 -34.10 -0.49 -5.78
CA SER A 366 -33.01 -1.18 -5.07
C SER A 366 -33.32 -2.67 -4.84
N ALA A 367 -34.58 -3.04 -4.64
CA ALA A 367 -35.01 -4.43 -4.50
C ALA A 367 -34.90 -5.22 -5.81
N GLU A 368 -35.23 -4.60 -6.95
CA GLU A 368 -35.06 -5.24 -8.27
C GLU A 368 -33.59 -5.42 -8.63
N ILE A 369 -32.75 -4.42 -8.33
CA ILE A 369 -31.29 -4.55 -8.45
C ILE A 369 -30.79 -5.68 -7.55
N ALA A 370 -31.20 -5.73 -6.29
CA ALA A 370 -30.81 -6.78 -5.36
C ALA A 370 -31.16 -8.19 -5.86
N SER A 371 -32.28 -8.35 -6.58
CA SER A 371 -32.69 -9.66 -7.13
C SER A 371 -31.78 -10.18 -8.25
N ALA A 372 -30.97 -9.29 -8.84
CA ALA A 372 -29.96 -9.62 -9.84
C ALA A 372 -28.57 -9.84 -9.23
N LEU A 373 -28.43 -9.78 -7.90
CA LEU A 373 -27.16 -9.89 -7.21
C LEU A 373 -27.20 -10.99 -6.15
N THR A 374 -26.08 -11.70 -5.99
CA THR A 374 -25.77 -12.44 -4.75
C THR A 374 -24.61 -11.73 -4.08
N LEU A 375 -24.81 -11.31 -2.83
CA LEU A 375 -23.83 -10.55 -2.05
C LEU A 375 -23.53 -11.32 -0.76
N THR A 376 -22.28 -11.68 -0.55
CA THR A 376 -21.84 -12.47 0.60
C THR A 376 -20.45 -12.03 1.04
N SER A 377 -20.14 -12.17 2.32
CA SER A 377 -18.83 -11.92 2.88
C SER A 377 -18.30 -13.13 3.65
N PHE A 378 -16.97 -13.23 3.78
CA PHE A 378 -16.29 -14.37 4.39
C PHE A 378 -15.01 -13.94 5.13
N ASP A 379 -14.71 -14.61 6.25
CA ASP A 379 -13.52 -14.33 7.05
C ASP A 379 -12.27 -15.02 6.53
N ASP A 380 -12.45 -16.23 5.99
CA ASP A 380 -11.34 -17.10 5.63
C ASP A 380 -11.67 -18.11 4.53
N LEU A 381 -10.61 -18.67 3.96
CA LEU A 381 -10.67 -19.75 2.99
C LEU A 381 -10.29 -21.08 3.62
N GLU A 382 -10.75 -22.17 3.02
CA GLU A 382 -10.31 -23.49 3.38
C GLU A 382 -8.85 -23.68 2.97
N THR A 383 -8.01 -24.03 3.94
CA THR A 383 -6.56 -24.19 3.75
C THR A 383 -6.16 -25.66 3.68
N THR A 384 -7.09 -26.59 3.91
CA THR A 384 -6.83 -28.04 3.92
C THR A 384 -7.92 -28.86 3.23
N GLY A 385 -7.56 -30.01 2.65
CA GLY A 385 -8.54 -30.96 2.08
C GLY A 385 -8.85 -30.76 0.60
N ALA A 386 -9.98 -31.31 0.14
CA ALA A 386 -10.39 -31.30 -1.27
C ALA A 386 -10.99 -29.96 -1.73
N THR A 387 -11.25 -29.07 -0.79
CA THR A 387 -11.95 -27.79 -0.96
C THR A 387 -11.01 -26.60 -0.72
N ILE A 388 -9.69 -26.81 -0.79
CA ILE A 388 -8.70 -25.73 -0.57
C ILE A 388 -8.97 -24.55 -1.49
N GLY A 389 -8.94 -23.34 -0.93
CA GLY A 389 -9.24 -22.08 -1.62
C GLY A 389 -10.71 -21.69 -1.62
N GLN A 390 -11.61 -22.56 -1.13
CA GLN A 390 -13.03 -22.24 -1.05
C GLN A 390 -13.37 -21.40 0.17
N ALA A 391 -14.39 -20.56 0.06
CA ALA A 391 -14.91 -19.80 1.19
C ALA A 391 -15.34 -20.74 2.33
N LYS A 392 -14.85 -20.48 3.56
CA LYS A 392 -15.00 -21.39 4.70
C LYS A 392 -15.97 -20.89 5.77
N THR A 393 -15.73 -19.67 6.25
CA THR A 393 -16.48 -19.08 7.35
C THR A 393 -17.26 -17.90 6.78
N ALA A 394 -18.58 -17.93 6.91
CA ALA A 394 -19.39 -16.76 6.57
C ALA A 394 -19.00 -15.62 7.51
N GLY A 395 -18.65 -14.49 6.92
CA GLY A 395 -18.37 -13.26 7.65
C GLY A 395 -19.67 -12.61 8.12
N ASP A 396 -19.54 -11.51 8.85
CA ASP A 396 -20.67 -10.83 9.48
C ASP A 396 -20.99 -9.45 8.88
N ASP A 397 -20.21 -8.97 7.91
CA ASP A 397 -20.49 -7.76 7.14
C ASP A 397 -21.86 -7.83 6.46
N VAL A 398 -22.60 -6.73 6.55
CA VAL A 398 -23.98 -6.65 6.08
C VAL A 398 -24.07 -5.77 4.84
N PHE A 399 -24.53 -6.35 3.73
CA PHE A 399 -24.89 -5.61 2.53
C PHE A 399 -26.25 -4.91 2.71
N ASP A 400 -26.27 -3.58 2.66
CA ASP A 400 -27.51 -2.80 2.77
C ASP A 400 -28.20 -2.73 1.39
N THR A 401 -28.89 -3.83 1.06
CA THR A 401 -29.61 -3.99 -0.21
C THR A 401 -30.68 -2.93 -0.44
N ALA A 402 -31.21 -2.29 0.62
CA ALA A 402 -32.18 -1.21 0.50
C ALA A 402 -31.57 0.07 -0.08
N LYS A 403 -30.24 0.23 0.03
CA LYS A 403 -29.48 1.39 -0.46
C LYS A 403 -28.68 1.11 -1.74
N LEU A 404 -28.84 -0.06 -2.36
CA LEU A 404 -28.27 -0.32 -3.68
C LEU A 404 -28.68 0.78 -4.66
N LYS A 405 -27.70 1.28 -5.41
CA LYS A 405 -27.92 2.38 -6.34
C LYS A 405 -27.20 2.11 -7.65
N LEU A 406 -27.95 2.19 -8.74
CA LEU A 406 -27.42 2.30 -10.10
C LEU A 406 -27.54 3.75 -10.54
N ASN A 407 -26.52 4.29 -11.18
CA ASN A 407 -26.59 5.64 -11.73
C ASN A 407 -27.46 5.71 -13.00
N ASP A 408 -27.85 6.93 -13.41
CA ASP A 408 -28.76 7.13 -14.55
C ASP A 408 -28.16 6.66 -15.89
N ALA A 409 -26.83 6.70 -16.02
CA ALA A 409 -26.10 6.21 -17.18
C ALA A 409 -26.01 4.68 -17.23
N MET A 410 -26.46 3.99 -16.18
CA MET A 410 -26.37 2.54 -16.01
C MET A 410 -24.94 2.02 -16.18
N ASN A 411 -23.96 2.80 -15.73
CA ASN A 411 -22.55 2.44 -15.84
C ASN A 411 -21.80 2.38 -14.50
N GLU A 412 -22.49 2.63 -13.39
CA GLU A 412 -21.94 2.59 -12.03
C GLU A 412 -22.97 2.05 -11.05
N LEU A 413 -22.66 0.93 -10.40
CA LEU A 413 -23.41 0.28 -9.34
C LEU A 413 -22.71 0.51 -7.99
N THR A 414 -23.40 1.13 -7.04
CA THR A 414 -22.94 1.29 -5.66
C THR A 414 -23.59 0.23 -4.77
N ILE A 415 -22.76 -0.57 -4.11
CA ILE A 415 -23.14 -1.63 -3.18
C ILE A 415 -22.71 -1.21 -1.77
N PRO A 416 -23.64 -0.74 -0.92
CA PRO A 416 -23.30 -0.32 0.43
C PRO A 416 -23.07 -1.52 1.34
N VAL A 417 -22.00 -1.45 2.14
CA VAL A 417 -21.60 -2.48 3.10
C VAL A 417 -21.54 -1.84 4.48
N ALA A 418 -21.96 -2.55 5.52
CA ALA A 418 -21.79 -2.17 6.92
C ALA A 418 -20.94 -3.23 7.61
N SER A 419 -20.04 -2.80 8.50
CA SER A 419 -19.32 -3.74 9.37
C SER A 419 -20.33 -4.48 10.24
N GLY A 420 -20.13 -5.77 10.46
CA GLY A 420 -21.02 -6.56 11.30
C GLY A 420 -20.82 -6.33 12.80
N ALA A 421 -20.95 -7.40 13.57
CA ALA A 421 -21.01 -7.36 15.04
C ALA A 421 -19.62 -7.29 15.69
N ASP A 422 -18.59 -7.83 15.06
CA ASP A 422 -17.21 -7.75 15.54
C ASP A 422 -16.56 -6.37 15.31
N ASN A 423 -17.17 -5.55 14.45
CA ASN A 423 -16.66 -4.24 14.04
C ASN A 423 -15.31 -4.31 13.34
N ASP A 424 -15.07 -5.35 12.54
CA ASP A 424 -14.02 -5.35 11.55
C ASP A 424 -14.58 -5.27 10.11
N ILE A 425 -13.74 -5.53 9.12
CA ILE A 425 -14.16 -5.68 7.73
C ILE A 425 -13.81 -7.10 7.37
N ASP A 426 -14.80 -7.88 6.95
CA ASP A 426 -14.60 -9.26 6.55
C ASP A 426 -13.52 -9.33 5.46
N LYS A 427 -12.71 -10.39 5.52
CA LYS A 427 -11.56 -10.51 4.64
C LYS A 427 -11.93 -10.66 3.16
N TYR A 428 -13.09 -11.23 2.85
CA TYR A 428 -13.52 -11.44 1.47
C TYR A 428 -14.94 -10.91 1.25
N HIS A 429 -15.13 -10.13 0.20
CA HIS A 429 -16.44 -9.71 -0.29
C HIS A 429 -16.69 -10.29 -1.67
N GLN A 430 -17.77 -11.05 -1.79
CA GLN A 430 -18.21 -11.64 -3.02
C GLN A 430 -19.40 -10.86 -3.59
N VAL A 431 -19.31 -10.58 -4.88
CA VAL A 431 -20.42 -10.04 -5.67
C VAL A 431 -20.62 -10.94 -6.88
N SER A 432 -21.81 -11.50 -6.99
CA SER A 432 -22.21 -12.26 -8.16
C SER A 432 -23.33 -11.56 -8.92
N PHE A 433 -23.15 -11.42 -10.23
CA PHE A 433 -24.16 -10.94 -11.15
C PHE A 433 -25.00 -12.09 -11.67
N LYS A 434 -26.32 -12.00 -11.51
CA LYS A 434 -27.28 -12.98 -12.03
C LYS A 434 -28.02 -12.37 -13.22
N VAL A 435 -27.83 -12.95 -14.41
CA VAL A 435 -28.61 -12.58 -15.61
C VAL A 435 -29.90 -13.42 -15.66
N LYS A 436 -30.99 -12.90 -16.25
CA LYS A 436 -32.27 -13.64 -16.28
C LYS A 436 -32.23 -14.87 -17.20
N GLY A 437 -31.44 -14.87 -18.27
CA GLY A 437 -31.48 -15.92 -19.27
C GLY A 437 -32.71 -15.81 -20.19
N ALA A 438 -32.58 -16.24 -21.45
CA ALA A 438 -33.68 -16.25 -22.42
C ALA A 438 -34.85 -17.15 -21.97
N ASN A 439 -34.54 -18.22 -21.24
CA ASN A 439 -35.50 -19.28 -20.91
C ASN A 439 -36.33 -19.01 -19.64
N GLN A 440 -35.88 -18.13 -18.75
CA GLN A 440 -36.62 -17.81 -17.51
C GLN A 440 -37.53 -16.58 -17.65
N ASN A 441 -37.35 -15.79 -18.71
CA ASN A 441 -38.24 -14.70 -19.04
C ASN A 441 -38.27 -14.47 -20.56
N PRO A 442 -39.34 -14.86 -21.28
CA PRO A 442 -39.49 -14.54 -22.71
C PRO A 442 -39.58 -13.02 -22.98
N ALA A 443 -39.59 -12.18 -21.93
CA ALA A 443 -39.47 -10.74 -22.00
C ALA A 443 -38.08 -10.20 -21.61
N ALA A 444 -37.02 -11.02 -21.56
CA ALA A 444 -35.66 -10.49 -21.60
C ALA A 444 -35.51 -9.69 -22.90
N VAL A 445 -35.24 -8.39 -22.79
CA VAL A 445 -35.22 -7.47 -23.94
C VAL A 445 -33.84 -6.84 -24.15
N VAL A 446 -32.92 -6.95 -23.19
CA VAL A 446 -31.59 -6.36 -23.30
C VAL A 446 -30.53 -7.43 -23.50
N ALA A 447 -29.99 -7.50 -24.71
CA ALA A 447 -28.85 -8.36 -25.01
C ALA A 447 -27.61 -7.95 -24.20
N LEU A 448 -26.92 -8.92 -23.62
CA LEU A 448 -25.64 -8.71 -22.96
C LEU A 448 -24.58 -8.23 -23.98
N SER A 449 -23.60 -7.48 -23.51
CA SER A 449 -22.51 -6.96 -24.34
C SER A 449 -21.17 -7.22 -23.68
N GLU A 450 -20.10 -7.29 -24.46
CA GLU A 450 -18.74 -7.32 -23.90
C GLU A 450 -18.53 -6.12 -23.01
N THR A 451 -18.01 -6.37 -21.82
CA THR A 451 -17.91 -5.36 -20.77
C THR A 451 -16.77 -5.72 -19.84
N THR A 452 -15.86 -4.78 -19.62
CA THR A 452 -14.92 -4.84 -18.49
C THR A 452 -15.52 -4.09 -17.31
N TYR A 453 -15.49 -4.73 -16.14
CA TYR A 453 -15.92 -4.13 -14.88
C TYR A 453 -14.72 -3.80 -14.01
N THR A 454 -14.75 -2.62 -13.40
CA THR A 454 -13.77 -2.21 -12.37
C THR A 454 -14.48 -1.93 -11.06
N ALA A 455 -13.82 -2.15 -9.93
CA ALA A 455 -14.37 -1.85 -8.60
C ALA A 455 -13.44 -0.97 -7.77
N SER A 456 -14.05 -0.07 -7.02
CA SER A 456 -13.41 0.66 -5.90
C SER A 456 -14.07 0.24 -4.59
N ILE A 457 -13.29 0.14 -3.52
CA ILE A 457 -13.78 -0.20 -2.18
C ILE A 457 -13.31 0.86 -1.21
N ASP A 458 -14.29 1.56 -0.63
CA ASP A 458 -14.05 2.62 0.35
C ASP A 458 -14.90 2.36 1.59
N PHE A 459 -14.24 2.29 2.74
CA PHE A 459 -14.90 2.23 4.04
C PHE A 459 -14.67 3.53 4.82
N ILE A 460 -15.54 3.78 5.79
CA ILE A 460 -15.40 4.84 6.78
C ILE A 460 -15.42 4.24 8.19
N ASN A 461 -14.79 4.97 9.12
CA ASN A 461 -14.76 4.57 10.52
C ASN A 461 -16.06 4.87 11.28
N ASN A 462 -16.17 4.28 12.46
CA ASN A 462 -17.19 4.57 13.46
C ASN A 462 -16.70 5.71 14.35
N LYS A 463 -16.94 6.96 13.93
CA LYS A 463 -16.51 8.14 14.67
C LYS A 463 -16.92 8.17 16.15
N THR A 464 -18.03 7.50 16.52
CA THR A 464 -18.49 7.45 17.91
C THR A 464 -17.65 6.48 18.72
N ALA A 465 -17.41 5.28 18.21
CA ALA A 465 -16.52 4.30 18.86
C ALA A 465 -15.08 4.83 18.94
N ASP A 466 -14.64 5.52 17.88
CA ASP A 466 -13.29 6.04 17.76
C ASP A 466 -13.04 7.39 18.45
N ASN A 467 -14.09 8.11 18.84
CA ASN A 467 -14.00 9.51 19.28
C ASN A 467 -13.33 10.44 18.25
N THR A 468 -13.55 10.23 16.95
CA THR A 468 -13.13 11.19 15.91
C THR A 468 -14.20 12.26 15.70
N THR A 469 -13.79 13.45 15.26
CA THR A 469 -14.71 14.58 15.00
C THR A 469 -15.53 14.42 13.72
N SER A 470 -15.06 13.60 12.79
CA SER A 470 -15.67 13.31 11.50
C SER A 470 -15.43 11.86 11.09
N ASP A 471 -16.17 11.41 10.10
CA ASP A 471 -15.91 10.12 9.45
C ASP A 471 -14.57 10.23 8.69
N VAL A 472 -13.73 9.21 8.83
CA VAL A 472 -12.40 9.09 8.24
C VAL A 472 -12.47 7.98 7.21
N ALA A 473 -12.01 8.26 6.00
CA ALA A 473 -11.97 7.27 4.93
C ALA A 473 -10.82 6.28 5.19
N LEU A 474 -11.14 4.99 5.15
CA LEU A 474 -10.23 3.86 5.33
C LEU A 474 -9.73 3.29 3.98
N ASN A 475 -10.17 3.90 2.86
CA ASN A 475 -9.79 3.69 1.45
C ASN A 475 -8.94 2.45 1.16
N VAL A 476 -9.59 1.41 0.64
CA VAL A 476 -9.03 0.06 0.56
C VAL A 476 -8.42 -0.22 -0.82
N VAL A 477 -9.14 0.06 -1.90
CA VAL A 477 -8.66 -0.08 -3.29
C VAL A 477 -9.43 0.85 -4.25
N THR A 478 -8.78 1.31 -5.31
CA THR A 478 -9.39 2.16 -6.34
C THR A 478 -9.29 1.51 -7.73
N ASP A 479 -10.45 1.39 -8.39
CA ASP A 479 -10.64 1.02 -9.80
C ASP A 479 -9.88 -0.24 -10.27
N ALA A 480 -9.87 -1.30 -9.48
CA ALA A 480 -9.30 -2.58 -9.88
C ALA A 480 -10.23 -3.31 -10.86
N GLU A 481 -9.68 -3.89 -11.94
CA GLU A 481 -10.46 -4.74 -12.85
C GLU A 481 -10.94 -6.01 -12.13
N VAL A 482 -12.26 -6.13 -11.96
CA VAL A 482 -12.91 -7.22 -11.20
C VAL A 482 -13.62 -8.24 -12.07
N ALA A 483 -14.06 -7.87 -13.26
CA ALA A 483 -14.67 -8.84 -14.18
C ALA A 483 -14.48 -8.43 -15.64
N GLN A 484 -14.50 -9.41 -16.54
CA GLN A 484 -14.49 -9.18 -17.97
C GLN A 484 -15.46 -10.13 -18.66
N TRP A 485 -16.53 -9.58 -19.22
CA TRP A 485 -17.46 -10.32 -20.04
C TRP A 485 -17.02 -10.30 -21.49
N THR A 486 -16.92 -11.50 -22.07
CA THR A 486 -16.55 -11.70 -23.47
C THR A 486 -17.70 -12.34 -24.23
N LEU A 487 -17.76 -12.15 -25.54
CA LEU A 487 -18.72 -12.87 -26.38
C LEU A 487 -18.11 -14.19 -26.86
N ASN A 488 -18.89 -15.27 -26.92
CA ASN A 488 -18.55 -16.43 -27.75
C ASN A 488 -18.94 -16.23 -29.24
N GLY A 489 -19.02 -14.96 -29.67
CA GLY A 489 -19.32 -14.55 -31.03
C GLY A 489 -18.10 -14.59 -31.96
N SER A 490 -18.33 -14.41 -33.25
CA SER A 490 -17.25 -14.38 -34.24
C SER A 490 -16.62 -13.00 -34.32
N VAL A 491 -15.29 -12.92 -34.16
CA VAL A 491 -14.49 -11.77 -34.60
C VAL A 491 -13.61 -12.16 -35.78
N VAL A 492 -13.68 -11.41 -36.88
CA VAL A 492 -12.88 -11.66 -38.08
C VAL A 492 -12.08 -10.43 -38.50
N ASN A 493 -10.75 -10.57 -38.50
CA ASN A 493 -9.83 -9.53 -38.92
C ASN A 493 -9.43 -9.70 -40.40
N VAL A 494 -9.75 -8.70 -41.22
CA VAL A 494 -9.25 -8.56 -42.59
C VAL A 494 -8.14 -7.50 -42.58
N PRO A 495 -6.86 -7.89 -42.74
CA PRO A 495 -5.73 -7.01 -42.46
C PRO A 495 -5.60 -5.85 -43.45
N TYR A 496 -6.14 -5.99 -44.67
CA TYR A 496 -5.96 -5.03 -45.74
C TYR A 496 -7.05 -5.13 -46.80
N ILE A 497 -7.73 -4.03 -47.10
CA ILE A 497 -8.64 -3.89 -48.24
C ILE A 497 -8.46 -2.51 -48.91
N PRO A 498 -8.12 -2.45 -50.21
CA PRO A 498 -8.07 -1.20 -50.96
C PRO A 498 -9.44 -0.83 -51.56
N PHE A 499 -9.84 0.43 -51.37
CA PHE A 499 -10.99 1.07 -51.99
C PHE A 499 -10.54 2.20 -52.93
N GLY A 500 -11.17 2.32 -54.09
CA GLY A 500 -10.90 3.41 -55.04
C GLY A 500 -11.21 3.07 -56.50
N PRO A 501 -11.01 4.02 -57.43
CA PRO A 501 -11.43 3.88 -58.84
C PRO A 501 -10.80 2.68 -59.58
N ASN A 502 -9.62 2.26 -59.13
CA ASN A 502 -8.84 1.19 -59.76
C ASN A 502 -9.05 -0.18 -59.09
N THR A 503 -9.85 -0.24 -58.01
CA THR A 503 -10.03 -1.43 -57.18
C THR A 503 -11.49 -1.61 -56.80
N GLN A 504 -12.05 -2.77 -57.09
CA GLN A 504 -13.38 -3.17 -56.64
C GLN A 504 -13.23 -4.22 -55.54
N PRO A 505 -13.28 -3.83 -54.25
CA PRO A 505 -13.24 -4.79 -53.16
C PRO A 505 -14.42 -5.77 -53.21
N ILE A 506 -14.22 -6.94 -52.61
CA ILE A 506 -15.20 -8.01 -52.47
C ILE A 506 -15.11 -8.45 -51.02
N ILE A 507 -16.18 -8.23 -50.26
CA ILE A 507 -16.26 -8.61 -48.85
C ILE A 507 -17.51 -9.47 -48.70
N ARG A 508 -17.31 -10.78 -48.52
CA ARG A 508 -18.40 -11.74 -48.38
C ARG A 508 -18.37 -12.33 -46.98
N HIS A 509 -19.38 -12.02 -46.20
CA HIS A 509 -19.62 -12.66 -44.93
C HIS A 509 -20.49 -13.91 -45.15
N THR A 510 -20.09 -15.03 -44.55
CA THR A 510 -20.85 -16.29 -44.59
C THR A 510 -21.13 -16.70 -43.16
N ASN A 511 -22.41 -16.84 -42.82
CA ASN A 511 -22.86 -17.54 -41.62
C ASN A 511 -23.43 -18.90 -42.05
N LYS A 512 -22.75 -19.98 -41.68
CA LYS A 512 -23.14 -21.37 -41.99
C LYS A 512 -24.04 -22.00 -40.92
N GLY A 513 -24.19 -21.31 -39.79
CA GLY A 513 -25.01 -21.74 -38.67
C GLY A 513 -26.50 -21.57 -38.94
N VAL A 514 -27.30 -21.69 -37.88
CA VAL A 514 -28.76 -21.55 -37.93
C VAL A 514 -29.28 -20.26 -37.32
N GLN A 515 -28.41 -19.50 -36.64
CA GLN A 515 -28.75 -18.31 -35.88
C GLN A 515 -28.67 -17.04 -36.73
N THR A 516 -29.52 -16.09 -36.40
CA THR A 516 -29.42 -14.69 -36.85
C THR A 516 -28.55 -13.92 -35.87
N GLY A 517 -27.74 -13.00 -36.37
CA GLY A 517 -26.97 -12.13 -35.48
C GLY A 517 -26.53 -10.85 -36.18
N ASP A 518 -26.40 -9.77 -35.42
CA ASP A 518 -25.91 -8.50 -35.94
C ASP A 518 -24.48 -8.63 -36.48
N ILE A 519 -24.20 -7.86 -37.53
CA ILE A 519 -22.85 -7.68 -38.07
C ILE A 519 -22.45 -6.24 -37.79
N SER A 520 -21.38 -6.07 -37.03
CA SER A 520 -20.75 -4.77 -36.76
C SER A 520 -19.35 -4.74 -37.36
N VAL A 521 -18.89 -3.53 -37.70
CA VAL A 521 -17.57 -3.34 -38.31
C VAL A 521 -16.84 -2.21 -37.61
N ARG A 522 -15.55 -2.38 -37.39
CA ARG A 522 -14.60 -1.30 -37.09
C ARG A 522 -13.43 -1.34 -38.05
N TYR A 523 -12.75 -0.22 -38.21
CA TYR A 523 -11.70 -0.06 -39.22
C TYR A 523 -10.48 0.70 -38.69
N MET A 524 -9.32 0.47 -39.32
CA MET A 524 -8.14 1.33 -39.20
C MET A 524 -7.72 1.77 -40.59
N VAL A 525 -7.30 3.03 -40.75
CA VAL A 525 -6.78 3.59 -42.00
C VAL A 525 -5.27 3.35 -42.08
N GLU A 526 -4.80 2.72 -43.16
CA GLU A 526 -3.38 2.40 -43.38
C GLU A 526 -2.59 3.55 -44.05
N GLY A 527 -3.21 4.71 -44.22
CA GLY A 527 -2.62 5.87 -44.89
C GLY A 527 -2.61 5.76 -46.42
N SER A 528 -3.38 6.64 -47.09
CA SER A 528 -3.27 6.86 -48.54
C SER A 528 -4.02 8.13 -48.97
N SER A 529 -3.60 8.72 -50.11
CA SER A 529 -4.33 9.74 -50.90
C SER A 529 -5.24 10.70 -50.12
N GLY A 530 -4.70 11.41 -49.13
CA GLY A 530 -5.43 12.45 -48.39
C GLY A 530 -6.00 12.04 -47.03
N ASN A 531 -5.93 10.76 -46.64
CA ASN A 531 -6.30 10.30 -45.30
C ASN A 531 -5.07 10.08 -44.41
N THR A 532 -5.15 10.53 -43.16
CA THR A 532 -4.15 10.25 -42.13
C THR A 532 -4.28 8.79 -41.67
N GLU A 533 -3.14 8.09 -41.62
CA GLU A 533 -3.05 6.76 -41.01
C GLU A 533 -3.57 6.81 -39.56
N THR A 534 -4.32 5.79 -39.14
CA THR A 534 -4.83 5.69 -37.77
C THR A 534 -4.33 4.41 -37.14
N ASN A 535 -3.70 4.53 -35.96
CA ASN A 535 -3.24 3.39 -35.16
C ASN A 535 -4.33 2.90 -34.17
N GLU A 536 -5.57 3.34 -34.33
CA GLU A 536 -6.69 3.05 -33.44
C GLU A 536 -7.89 2.57 -34.25
N TRP A 537 -8.57 1.54 -33.75
CA TRP A 537 -9.81 1.04 -34.34
C TRP A 537 -10.94 2.05 -34.16
N LYS A 538 -11.59 2.44 -35.26
CA LYS A 538 -12.77 3.31 -35.25
C LYS A 538 -14.03 2.52 -35.60
N PRO A 539 -15.13 2.68 -34.84
CA PRO A 539 -16.36 1.94 -35.11
C PRO A 539 -17.11 2.51 -36.33
N LEU A 540 -17.64 1.63 -37.19
CA LEU A 540 -18.71 1.94 -38.16
C LEU A 540 -20.12 1.61 -37.61
N GLY A 541 -20.15 1.02 -36.42
CA GLY A 541 -21.35 0.53 -35.74
C GLY A 541 -21.86 -0.80 -36.29
N VAL A 542 -23.10 -1.13 -35.92
CA VAL A 542 -23.86 -2.21 -36.54
C VAL A 542 -24.18 -1.81 -37.98
N ILE A 543 -23.80 -2.64 -38.94
CA ILE A 543 -24.06 -2.44 -40.36
C ILE A 543 -25.22 -3.29 -40.85
N ILE A 544 -25.46 -4.45 -40.24
CA ILE A 544 -26.62 -5.30 -40.54
C ILE A 544 -27.19 -5.78 -39.22
N GLU A 545 -28.45 -5.45 -38.97
CA GLU A 545 -29.24 -6.01 -37.87
C GLU A 545 -29.81 -7.37 -38.30
N ASP A 546 -29.88 -8.32 -37.35
CA ASP A 546 -30.52 -9.63 -37.52
C ASP A 546 -30.06 -10.40 -38.77
N ALA A 547 -28.75 -10.49 -39.01
CA ALA A 547 -28.22 -11.14 -40.21
C ALA A 547 -28.50 -12.65 -40.21
N LYS A 548 -29.57 -13.06 -40.92
CA LYS A 548 -29.94 -14.46 -41.19
C LYS A 548 -28.79 -15.29 -41.79
N PRO A 549 -28.77 -16.62 -41.54
CA PRO A 549 -27.83 -17.55 -42.15
C PRO A 549 -27.69 -17.39 -43.67
N GLY A 550 -26.50 -17.65 -44.18
CA GLY A 550 -26.15 -17.59 -45.60
C GLY A 550 -24.99 -16.66 -45.93
N VAL A 551 -24.80 -16.43 -47.23
CA VAL A 551 -23.73 -15.57 -47.76
C VAL A 551 -24.28 -14.17 -48.03
N ARG A 552 -23.56 -13.15 -47.58
CA ARG A 552 -23.92 -11.74 -47.73
C ARG A 552 -22.75 -10.96 -48.33
N ASN A 553 -23.06 -10.05 -49.25
CA ASN A 553 -22.09 -9.07 -49.74
C ASN A 553 -22.12 -7.85 -48.81
N LEU A 554 -20.99 -7.55 -48.18
CA LEU A 554 -20.85 -6.40 -47.28
C LEU A 554 -20.23 -5.18 -47.98
N LEU A 555 -19.83 -5.31 -49.26
CA LEU A 555 -19.11 -4.26 -49.98
C LEU A 555 -19.83 -2.91 -49.94
N ASP A 556 -21.08 -2.87 -50.39
CA ASP A 556 -21.77 -1.61 -50.66
C ASP A 556 -21.99 -0.82 -49.36
N ILE A 557 -22.45 -1.50 -48.30
CA ILE A 557 -22.71 -0.88 -47.00
C ILE A 557 -21.44 -0.44 -46.27
N ILE A 558 -20.35 -1.22 -46.38
CA ILE A 558 -19.06 -0.82 -45.80
C ILE A 558 -18.49 0.37 -46.58
N THR A 559 -18.56 0.35 -47.90
CA THR A 559 -18.08 1.45 -48.75
C THR A 559 -18.84 2.75 -48.44
N GLU A 560 -20.17 2.68 -48.37
CA GLU A 560 -21.02 3.83 -48.05
C GLU A 560 -20.64 4.46 -46.70
N LYS A 561 -20.55 3.64 -45.64
CA LYS A 561 -20.21 4.13 -44.29
C LYS A 561 -18.79 4.68 -44.22
N LEU A 562 -17.81 4.01 -44.83
CA LEU A 562 -16.43 4.49 -44.85
C LEU A 562 -16.29 5.78 -45.66
N THR A 563 -16.96 5.92 -46.80
CA THR A 563 -16.95 7.15 -47.58
C THR A 563 -17.60 8.30 -46.83
N ALA A 564 -18.70 8.05 -46.11
CA ALA A 564 -19.34 9.05 -45.26
C ALA A 564 -18.41 9.50 -44.11
N GLU A 565 -17.71 8.57 -43.48
CA GLU A 565 -16.82 8.83 -42.34
C GLU A 565 -15.50 9.50 -42.76
N LEU A 566 -14.90 9.08 -43.88
CA LEU A 566 -13.60 9.55 -44.35
C LEU A 566 -13.69 10.74 -45.32
N GLY A 567 -14.88 11.03 -45.86
CA GLY A 567 -15.11 12.15 -46.78
C GLY A 567 -14.47 11.98 -48.16
N ASN A 568 -14.06 10.76 -48.55
CA ASN A 568 -13.56 10.42 -49.87
C ASN A 568 -13.88 8.97 -50.24
N ASP A 569 -13.66 8.60 -51.51
CA ASP A 569 -13.92 7.26 -52.06
C ASP A 569 -12.64 6.45 -52.31
N GLN A 570 -11.48 6.94 -51.85
CA GLN A 570 -10.18 6.32 -52.05
C GLN A 570 -9.41 6.18 -50.73
N PHE A 571 -9.46 4.97 -50.16
CA PHE A 571 -8.79 4.67 -48.89
C PHE A 571 -8.33 3.22 -48.84
N LYS A 572 -7.38 2.96 -47.94
CA LYS A 572 -6.92 1.62 -47.58
C LYS A 572 -7.20 1.39 -46.11
N VAL A 573 -7.88 0.29 -45.81
CA VAL A 573 -8.29 0.00 -44.44
C VAL A 573 -8.04 -1.45 -44.06
N ALA A 574 -7.71 -1.66 -42.80
CA ALA A 574 -7.96 -2.93 -42.12
C ALA A 574 -9.40 -2.92 -41.59
N LEU A 575 -10.07 -4.07 -41.62
CA LEU A 575 -11.43 -4.24 -41.11
C LEU A 575 -11.44 -5.31 -40.02
N GLU A 576 -12.16 -5.05 -38.94
CA GLU A 576 -12.60 -6.09 -38.01
C GLU A 576 -14.11 -6.19 -38.12
N ILE A 577 -14.58 -7.41 -38.40
CA ILE A 577 -16.00 -7.72 -38.60
C ILE A 577 -16.42 -8.64 -37.46
N THR A 578 -17.30 -8.13 -36.59
CA THR A 578 -17.83 -8.87 -35.46
C THR A 578 -19.25 -9.31 -35.78
N THR A 579 -19.50 -10.61 -35.69
CA THR A 579 -20.83 -11.21 -35.95
C THR A 579 -21.35 -11.87 -34.70
N ASN A 580 -22.59 -11.55 -34.35
CA ASN A 580 -23.27 -12.12 -33.20
C ASN A 580 -23.78 -13.56 -33.40
N VAL A 581 -22.90 -14.45 -33.84
CA VAL A 581 -23.17 -15.89 -33.99
C VAL A 581 -21.89 -16.67 -33.67
N PRO A 582 -21.94 -17.98 -33.41
CA PRO A 582 -20.78 -18.76 -33.02
C PRO A 582 -19.65 -18.62 -34.02
N LYS A 583 -18.42 -18.45 -33.53
CA LYS A 583 -17.23 -18.24 -34.37
C LYS A 583 -17.01 -19.32 -35.42
N GLU A 584 -17.34 -20.56 -35.10
CA GLU A 584 -17.20 -21.73 -35.97
C GLU A 584 -18.11 -21.63 -37.21
N ASP A 585 -19.19 -20.87 -37.11
CA ASP A 585 -20.19 -20.69 -38.17
C ASP A 585 -19.83 -19.57 -39.13
N VAL A 586 -18.86 -18.72 -38.80
CA VAL A 586 -18.55 -17.51 -39.58
C VAL A 586 -17.29 -17.66 -40.41
N THR A 587 -17.40 -17.28 -41.67
CA THR A 587 -16.25 -17.08 -42.56
C THR A 587 -16.42 -15.77 -43.32
N VAL A 588 -15.42 -14.89 -43.29
CA VAL A 588 -15.33 -13.73 -44.17
C VAL A 588 -14.33 -14.01 -45.29
N PHE A 589 -14.81 -13.91 -46.52
CA PHE A 589 -13.97 -13.92 -47.70
C PHE A 589 -13.72 -12.47 -48.17
N ALA A 590 -12.45 -12.09 -48.27
CA ALA A 590 -12.03 -10.80 -48.78
C ALA A 590 -11.19 -10.96 -50.06
N ALA A 591 -11.48 -10.16 -51.06
CA ALA A 591 -10.72 -10.05 -52.30
C ALA A 591 -10.83 -8.63 -52.87
N ALA A 592 -10.02 -8.30 -53.87
CA ALA A 592 -10.16 -7.08 -54.64
C ALA A 592 -9.94 -7.37 -56.13
N LYS A 593 -10.81 -6.82 -56.99
CA LYS A 593 -10.60 -6.85 -58.44
C LYS A 593 -9.93 -5.56 -58.88
N ILE A 594 -8.84 -5.67 -59.64
CA ILE A 594 -8.24 -4.51 -60.31
C ILE A 594 -9.10 -4.19 -61.53
N THR A 595 -9.56 -2.94 -61.68
CA THR A 595 -10.53 -2.57 -62.74
C THR A 595 -9.88 -2.42 -64.12
N ALA A 596 -8.55 -2.47 -64.21
CA ALA A 596 -7.82 -2.47 -65.47
C ALA A 596 -8.14 -3.71 -66.32
N GLU A 597 -8.26 -3.50 -67.64
CA GLU A 597 -8.58 -4.55 -68.60
C GLU A 597 -7.54 -5.68 -68.55
N GLY A 598 -8.03 -6.94 -68.55
CA GLY A 598 -7.18 -8.14 -68.51
C GLY A 598 -6.63 -8.52 -67.11
N GLN A 599 -6.96 -7.78 -66.05
CA GLN A 599 -6.55 -8.15 -64.68
C GLN A 599 -7.60 -9.04 -63.99
N ASP A 600 -7.12 -10.04 -63.24
CA ASP A 600 -7.95 -10.96 -62.46
C ASP A 600 -8.09 -10.49 -61.00
N ARG A 601 -8.92 -11.19 -60.22
CA ARG A 601 -9.14 -10.92 -58.79
C ARG A 601 -7.91 -11.28 -57.97
N VAL A 602 -7.50 -10.37 -57.10
CA VAL A 602 -6.52 -10.64 -56.05
C VAL A 602 -7.27 -11.12 -54.81
N THR A 603 -7.00 -12.35 -54.39
CA THR A 603 -7.55 -12.87 -53.13
C THR A 603 -6.74 -12.30 -51.98
N ILE A 604 -7.42 -11.68 -51.02
CA ILE A 604 -6.80 -11.20 -49.78
C ILE A 604 -6.77 -12.36 -48.79
N GLY A 605 -7.91 -13.05 -48.62
CA GLY A 605 -7.98 -14.25 -47.81
C GLY A 605 -9.40 -14.74 -47.55
N ALA A 606 -9.50 -15.93 -46.96
CA ALA A 606 -10.69 -16.43 -46.30
C ALA A 606 -10.35 -16.57 -44.82
N PHE A 607 -11.08 -15.86 -43.98
CA PHE A 607 -10.81 -15.73 -42.56
C PHE A 607 -12.00 -16.33 -41.79
N ASN A 608 -11.72 -17.23 -40.85
CA ASN A 608 -12.74 -17.79 -39.96
C ASN A 608 -12.88 -16.91 -38.71
N GLY A 609 -14.03 -17.00 -38.04
CA GLY A 609 -14.22 -16.40 -36.71
C GLY A 609 -13.18 -16.90 -35.71
N GLN A 610 -12.61 -15.99 -34.92
CA GLN A 610 -11.66 -16.29 -33.84
C GLN A 610 -12.34 -16.33 -32.48
#